data_AF-A0A392MW58-F1
#
_entry.id   AF-A0A392MW58-F1
#
_cell.length_a   1.000
_cell.length_b   1.000
_cell.length_c   1.000
_cell.angle_alpha   90.00
_cell.angle_beta   90.00
_cell.angle_gamma   90.00
#
_symmetry.space_group_name_H-M   'P 1'
#
loop_
_entity.id
_entity.type
_entity.pdbx_description
1 polymer ?
#
loop_
_entity_poly.entity_id
_entity_poly.type
_entity_poly.pdbx_seq_one_letter_code
_entity_poly.pdbx_strand_id
1 'polypeptide(L)'
;TLSPMTSFSSELGVKFEASLEAPHVIDIDSQVLPAIIPTGPGNIPLNASYKTADGYAFQDAVGRSLEEIFKIVSGGCLVFFPSYKLMEKLCTRWSETGQWSRLNAEKSLFVGE
;
A
#
# COMPACT_ATOMS: atom_id res chain seq x y z
N THR A 1 11.20 -12.49 2.29
CA THR A 1 10.70 -11.86 1.05
C THR A 1 11.56 -12.16 -0.17
N LEU A 2 12.57 -13.03 -0.11
CA LEU A 2 13.45 -13.33 -1.27
C LEU A 2 12.81 -14.29 -2.30
N SER A 3 11.49 -14.24 -2.49
CA SER A 3 10.81 -15.07 -3.48
C SER A 3 10.49 -14.21 -4.71
N PRO A 4 10.55 -14.75 -5.93
CA PRO A 4 10.97 -16.12 -6.28
C PRO A 4 12.49 -16.28 -6.33
N MET A 5 13.01 -17.36 -5.72
CA MET A 5 14.45 -17.66 -5.65
C MET A 5 15.13 -17.79 -7.02
N THR A 6 14.36 -18.16 -8.05
CA THR A 6 14.82 -18.25 -9.44
C THR A 6 15.21 -16.89 -10.01
N SER A 7 14.44 -15.83 -9.75
CA SER A 7 14.79 -14.47 -10.19
C SER A 7 16.08 -14.02 -9.51
N PHE A 8 16.19 -14.25 -8.20
CA PHE A 8 17.34 -13.83 -7.43
C PHE A 8 18.65 -14.51 -7.88
N SER A 9 18.60 -15.83 -8.12
CA SER A 9 19.73 -16.59 -8.69
C SER A 9 20.13 -16.06 -10.08
N SER A 10 19.14 -15.77 -10.93
CA SER A 10 19.38 -15.21 -12.27
C SER A 10 20.02 -13.82 -12.21
N GLU A 11 19.57 -12.94 -11.32
CA GLU A 11 20.11 -11.57 -11.15
C GLU A 11 21.56 -11.57 -10.69
N LEU A 12 21.95 -12.52 -9.85
CA LEU A 12 23.33 -12.66 -9.38
C LEU A 12 24.23 -13.42 -10.37
N GLY A 13 23.67 -13.97 -11.46
CA GLY A 13 24.44 -14.74 -12.45
C GLY A 13 25.05 -16.03 -11.89
N VAL A 14 24.54 -16.53 -10.77
CA VAL A 14 25.05 -17.73 -10.10
C VAL A 14 23.91 -18.72 -9.86
N LYS A 15 24.19 -20.00 -10.07
CA LYS A 15 23.26 -21.07 -9.70
C LYS A 15 23.41 -21.37 -8.21
N PHE A 16 22.32 -21.26 -7.45
CA PHE A 16 22.32 -21.72 -6.07
C PHE A 16 22.25 -23.25 -6.03
N GLU A 17 23.27 -23.91 -5.48
CA GLU A 17 23.28 -25.36 -5.35
C GLU A 17 22.37 -25.86 -4.22
N ALA A 18 22.18 -25.03 -3.18
CA ALA A 18 21.20 -25.24 -2.13
C ALA A 18 20.20 -24.08 -2.15
N SER A 19 18.91 -24.41 -2.18
CA SER A 19 17.80 -23.47 -2.06
C SER A 19 16.76 -24.07 -1.13
N LEU A 20 16.28 -23.27 -0.18
CA LEU A 20 15.26 -23.66 0.78
C LEU A 20 14.26 -22.52 0.95
N GLU A 21 13.00 -22.77 0.61
CA GLU A 21 11.86 -21.90 0.94
C GLU A 21 11.06 -22.60 2.05
N ALA A 22 11.27 -22.18 3.29
CA ALA A 22 10.59 -22.77 4.44
C ALA A 22 9.10 -22.36 4.45
N PRO A 23 8.18 -23.27 4.82
CA PRO A 23 6.79 -22.92 5.01
C PRO A 23 6.63 -21.88 6.13
N HIS A 24 5.62 -21.03 6.01
CA HIS A 24 5.29 -20.06 7.04
C HIS A 24 4.83 -20.77 8.33
N VAL A 25 5.30 -20.30 9.49
CA VAL A 25 5.00 -20.90 10.81
C VAL A 25 3.62 -20.50 11.34
N ILE A 26 2.97 -19.52 10.69
CA ILE A 26 1.66 -19.01 11.11
C ILE A 26 0.51 -19.81 10.48
N ASP A 27 -0.61 -19.85 11.20
CA ASP A 27 -1.90 -20.25 10.62
C ASP A 27 -2.42 -19.13 9.73
N ILE A 28 -2.37 -19.37 8.42
CA ILE A 28 -2.74 -18.37 7.42
C ILE A 28 -4.24 -18.04 7.45
N ASP A 29 -5.10 -18.95 7.91
CA ASP A 29 -6.54 -18.75 7.90
C ASP A 29 -7.02 -17.87 9.07
N SER A 30 -6.23 -17.78 10.14
CA SER A 30 -6.61 -17.05 11.36
C SER A 30 -5.71 -15.86 11.68
N GLN A 31 -4.44 -15.85 11.23
CA GLN A 31 -3.47 -14.84 11.65
C GLN A 31 -3.22 -13.73 10.62
N VAL A 32 -3.37 -14.00 9.31
CA VAL A 32 -3.06 -13.02 8.25
C VAL A 32 -4.01 -13.15 7.07
N LEU A 33 -4.69 -12.05 6.72
CA LEU A 33 -5.51 -11.97 5.50
C LEU A 33 -4.83 -11.05 4.47
N PRO A 34 -4.18 -11.61 3.42
CA PRO A 34 -3.73 -10.83 2.29
C PRO A 34 -4.92 -10.55 1.34
N ALA A 35 -5.11 -9.29 0.97
CA ALA A 35 -6.17 -8.89 0.04
C ALA A 35 -5.66 -7.85 -0.97
N ILE A 36 -6.24 -7.88 -2.17
CA ILE A 36 -5.99 -6.90 -3.22
C ILE A 36 -7.25 -6.05 -3.38
N ILE A 37 -7.09 -4.74 -3.29
CA ILE A 37 -8.16 -3.76 -3.52
C ILE A 37 -7.84 -3.04 -4.85
N PRO A 38 -8.41 -3.48 -5.99
CA PRO A 38 -8.04 -2.93 -7.29
C PRO A 38 -8.70 -1.58 -7.60
N THR A 39 -9.83 -1.28 -6.97
CA THR A 39 -10.63 -0.07 -7.20
C THR A 39 -11.08 0.54 -5.88
N GLY A 40 -11.10 1.88 -5.83
CA GLY A 40 -11.62 2.65 -4.72
C GLY A 40 -13.08 3.08 -4.93
N PRO A 41 -13.63 3.88 -4.00
CA PRO A 41 -14.98 4.41 -4.10
C PRO A 41 -15.23 5.13 -5.44
N GLY A 42 -16.39 4.85 -6.06
CA GLY A 42 -16.71 5.33 -7.41
C GLY A 42 -16.10 4.50 -8.55
N ASN A 43 -15.65 3.27 -8.26
CA ASN A 43 -15.04 2.35 -9.22
C ASN A 43 -13.78 2.92 -9.91
N ILE A 44 -13.04 3.78 -9.18
CA ILE A 44 -11.81 4.39 -9.69
C ILE A 44 -10.65 3.41 -9.49
N PRO A 45 -9.90 3.06 -10.55
CA PRO A 45 -8.74 2.17 -10.42
C PRO A 45 -7.67 2.74 -9.49
N LEU A 46 -7.23 1.93 -8.53
CA LEU A 46 -6.11 2.26 -7.64
C LEU A 46 -4.78 1.90 -8.31
N ASN A 47 -4.45 2.61 -9.39
CA ASN A 47 -3.23 2.40 -10.16
C ASN A 47 -2.29 3.61 -10.02
N ALA A 48 -1.13 3.40 -9.40
CA ALA A 48 -0.11 4.42 -9.19
C ALA A 48 0.92 4.54 -10.34
N SER A 49 0.57 4.11 -11.56
CA SER A 49 1.46 4.25 -12.73
C SER A 49 1.74 5.72 -13.10
N TYR A 50 2.79 5.95 -13.88
CA TYR A 50 3.11 7.27 -14.45
C TYR A 50 1.92 7.94 -15.16
N LYS A 51 1.04 7.16 -15.79
CA LYS A 51 -0.11 7.68 -16.53
C LYS A 51 -1.26 8.16 -15.65
N THR A 52 -1.35 7.64 -14.42
CA THR A 52 -2.56 7.75 -13.58
C THR A 52 -2.30 8.45 -12.26
N ALA A 53 -1.07 8.41 -11.74
CA ALA A 53 -0.71 8.97 -10.44
C ALA A 53 -0.94 10.50 -10.33
N ASP A 54 -0.86 11.22 -11.45
CA ASP A 54 -1.10 12.67 -11.50
C ASP A 54 -2.59 13.04 -11.54
N GLY A 55 -3.48 12.08 -11.80
CA GLY A 55 -4.92 12.34 -11.87
C GLY A 55 -5.54 12.52 -10.49
N TYR A 56 -6.26 13.63 -10.26
CA TYR A 56 -6.96 13.87 -9.00
C TYR A 56 -7.99 12.78 -8.65
N ALA A 57 -8.62 12.15 -9.66
CA ALA A 57 -9.51 11.03 -9.42
C ALA A 57 -8.81 9.87 -8.69
N PHE A 58 -7.59 9.52 -9.10
CA PHE A 58 -6.77 8.51 -8.44
C PHE A 58 -6.38 8.96 -7.03
N GLN A 59 -5.86 10.18 -6.89
CA GLN A 59 -5.39 10.70 -5.60
C GLN A 59 -6.51 10.76 -4.55
N ASP A 60 -7.69 11.21 -4.97
CA ASP A 60 -8.88 11.28 -4.11
C ASP A 60 -9.43 9.87 -3.81
N ALA A 61 -9.35 8.93 -4.76
CA ALA A 61 -9.79 7.55 -4.54
C ALA A 61 -8.91 6.81 -3.54
N VAL A 62 -7.58 7.04 -3.54
CA VAL A 62 -6.68 6.46 -2.53
C VAL A 62 -7.05 6.98 -1.14
N GLY A 63 -7.22 8.30 -0.98
CA GLY A 63 -7.59 8.90 0.30
C GLY A 63 -8.91 8.37 0.83
N ARG A 64 -9.96 8.33 -0.01
CA ARG A 64 -11.26 7.75 0.38
C ARG A 64 -11.19 6.27 0.72
N SER A 65 -10.34 5.51 0.04
CA SER A 65 -10.14 4.08 0.36
C SER A 65 -9.51 3.93 1.75
N LEU A 66 -8.54 4.79 2.09
CA LEU A 66 -7.95 4.84 3.44
C LEU A 66 -8.96 5.29 4.50
N GLU A 67 -9.83 6.27 4.20
CA GLU A 67 -10.92 6.69 5.12
C GLU A 67 -11.79 5.48 5.51
N GLU A 68 -12.22 4.65 4.55
CA GLU A 68 -13.02 3.46 4.82
C GLU A 68 -12.25 2.37 5.58
N ILE A 69 -10.97 2.15 5.24
CA ILE A 69 -10.12 1.20 5.95
C ILE A 69 -9.93 1.63 7.41
N PHE A 70 -9.70 2.93 7.66
CA PHE A 70 -9.40 3.45 8.99
C PHE A 70 -10.60 3.35 9.95
N LYS A 71 -11.83 3.41 9.41
CA LYS A 71 -13.07 3.20 10.19
C LYS A 71 -13.22 1.78 10.72
N ILE A 72 -12.74 0.79 9.97
CA ILE A 72 -12.99 -0.63 10.25
C ILE A 72 -11.82 -1.26 11.01
N VAL A 73 -10.58 -0.86 10.70
CA VAL A 73 -9.39 -1.43 11.34
C VAL A 73 -9.21 -0.86 12.74
N SER A 74 -9.29 -1.70 13.77
CA SER A 74 -8.96 -1.31 15.15
C SER A 74 -7.47 -1.07 15.33
N GLY A 75 -7.08 -0.14 16.21
CA GLY A 75 -5.67 0.17 16.48
C GLY A 75 -5.07 1.08 15.41
N GLY A 76 -3.83 0.78 14.99
CA GLY A 76 -3.05 1.60 14.04
C GLY A 76 -2.91 0.95 12.65
N CYS A 77 -2.66 1.79 11.65
CA CYS A 77 -2.39 1.38 10.27
C CYS A 77 -1.00 1.85 9.85
N LEU A 78 -0.22 0.98 9.21
CA LEU A 78 1.04 1.33 8.56
C LEU A 78 0.84 1.34 7.05
N VAL A 79 1.03 2.49 6.41
CA VAL A 79 0.79 2.69 4.98
C VAL A 79 2.11 2.95 4.27
N PHE A 80 2.43 2.15 3.26
CA PHE A 80 3.61 2.32 2.43
C PHE A 80 3.23 2.87 1.05
N PHE A 81 3.99 3.84 0.56
CA PHE A 81 3.87 4.36 -0.79
C PHE A 81 5.07 3.94 -1.65
N PRO A 82 4.90 3.77 -2.97
CA PRO A 82 6.00 3.45 -3.89
C PRO A 82 7.16 4.45 -3.90
N SER A 83 6.95 5.70 -3.47
CA SER A 83 8.00 6.71 -3.33
C SER A 83 7.55 7.86 -2.41
N TYR A 84 8.51 8.55 -1.78
CA TYR A 84 8.26 9.77 -1.01
C TYR A 84 7.60 10.86 -1.85
N LYS A 85 8.02 11.03 -3.11
CA LYS A 85 7.41 12.00 -4.04
C LYS A 85 5.91 11.76 -4.24
N LEU A 86 5.48 10.51 -4.34
CA LEU A 86 4.05 10.19 -4.46
C LEU A 86 3.33 10.40 -3.13
N MET A 87 3.94 10.01 -2.00
CA MET A 87 3.40 10.26 -0.67
C MET A 87 3.14 11.75 -0.43
N GLU A 88 4.13 12.60 -0.66
CA GLU A 88 4.01 14.06 -0.50
C GLU A 88 2.90 14.64 -1.38
N LYS A 89 2.83 14.21 -2.64
CA LYS A 89 1.76 14.64 -3.57
C LYS A 89 0.38 14.32 -3.04
N LEU A 90 0.18 13.10 -2.54
CA LEU A 90 -1.08 12.67 -1.95
C LEU A 90 -1.39 13.44 -0.68
N CYS A 91 -0.42 13.63 0.21
CA CYS A 91 -0.58 14.43 1.43
C CYS A 91 -0.98 15.88 1.12
N THR A 92 -0.35 16.51 0.13
CA THR A 92 -0.71 17.85 -0.35
C THR A 92 -2.14 17.88 -0.88
N ARG A 93 -2.49 16.97 -1.79
CA ARG A 93 -3.85 16.87 -2.34
C ARG A 93 -4.91 16.67 -1.25
N TRP A 94 -4.62 15.82 -0.27
CA TRP A 94 -5.54 15.52 0.81
C TRP A 94 -5.70 16.70 1.76
N SER A 95 -4.64 17.47 1.98
CA SER A 95 -4.69 18.70 2.76
C SER A 95 -5.56 19.76 2.06
N GLU A 96 -5.36 19.97 0.76
CA GLU A 96 -6.13 20.94 -0.05
C GLU A 96 -7.62 20.61 -0.15
N THR A 97 -7.98 19.33 -0.15
CA THR A 97 -9.38 18.86 -0.29
C THR A 97 -10.07 18.60 1.05
N GLY A 98 -9.37 18.80 2.18
CA GLY A 98 -9.84 18.46 3.51
C GLY A 98 -9.96 16.94 3.78
N GLN A 99 -9.50 16.07 2.87
CA GLN A 99 -9.37 14.63 3.12
C GLN A 99 -8.42 14.34 4.27
N TRP A 100 -7.34 15.11 4.41
CA TRP A 100 -6.39 14.96 5.50
C TRP A 100 -7.06 15.06 6.86
N SER A 101 -7.92 16.07 7.04
CA SER A 101 -8.67 16.26 8.28
C SER A 101 -9.64 15.11 8.56
N ARG A 102 -10.26 14.53 7.52
CA ARG A 102 -11.15 13.36 7.68
C ARG A 102 -10.37 12.11 8.05
N LEU A 103 -9.25 11.84 7.38
CA LEU A 103 -8.35 10.75 7.75
C LEU A 103 -7.85 10.89 9.19
N ASN A 104 -7.44 12.10 9.58
CA ASN A 104 -6.94 12.38 10.92
C ASN A 104 -8.02 12.32 12.01
N ALA A 105 -9.30 12.49 11.65
CA ALA A 105 -10.43 12.31 12.55
C ALA A 105 -10.66 10.82 12.87
N GLU A 106 -10.38 9.92 11.92
CA GLU A 106 -10.47 8.47 12.13
C GLU A 106 -9.24 7.92 12.85
N LYS A 107 -8.03 8.35 12.45
CA LYS A 107 -6.75 7.94 13.06
C LYS A 107 -5.72 9.05 12.98
N SER A 108 -5.01 9.32 14.09
CA SER A 108 -3.91 10.29 14.09
C SER A 108 -2.84 9.94 13.06
N LEU A 109 -2.54 10.89 12.18
CA LEU A 109 -1.59 10.69 11.08
C LEU A 109 -0.18 11.14 11.48
N PHE A 110 0.80 10.30 11.16
CA PHE A 110 2.22 10.59 11.31
C PHE A 110 2.91 10.26 9.99
N VAL A 111 3.70 11.19 9.46
CA VAL A 111 4.44 11.02 8.22
C VAL A 111 5.91 10.86 8.59
N GLY A 112 6.52 9.75 8.17
CA GLY A 112 7.95 9.52 8.37
C GLY A 112 8.78 10.34 7.39
N GLU A 113 9.92 10.85 7.86
CA GLU A 113 10.96 11.46 7.03
C GLU A 113 11.71 10.44 6.15
#